data_AF-A0A4E0QM40-F1
#
_entry.id   AF-A0A4E0QM40-F1
#
_cell.length_a   1.000
_cell.length_b   1.000
_cell.length_c   1.000
_cell.angle_alpha   90.00
_cell.angle_beta   90.00
_cell.angle_gamma   90.00
#
_symmetry.space_group_name_H-M   'P 1'
#
loop_
_entity.id
_entity.type
_entity.pdbx_description
1 polymer ?
#
loop_
_entity_poly.entity_id
_entity_poly.type
_entity_poly.pdbx_seq_one_letter_code
_entity_poly.pdbx_strand_id
1 'polypeptide(L)' 'RAMNNEPTLTRIRKARQRISAKCGHDPLKLVEHYIEFQKQYQDKLIPPPQQRRGDIASDR' A
#
# COMPACT_ATOMS: atom_id res chain seq x y z
N ARG A 1 -3.42 -16.24 -19.30
CA ARG A 1 -3.01 -15.32 -18.20
C ARG A 1 -3.75 -14.00 -18.40
N ALA A 2 -4.90 -13.80 -17.77
CA ALA A 2 -5.62 -12.53 -17.86
C ALA A 2 -4.74 -11.45 -17.22
N MET A 3 -4.01 -10.70 -18.04
CA MET A 3 -3.29 -9.53 -17.58
C MET A 3 -4.36 -8.56 -17.10
N ASN A 4 -4.34 -8.30 -15.80
CA ASN A 4 -5.22 -7.43 -15.02
C ASN A 4 -5.39 -6.03 -15.65
N ASN A 5 -6.12 -5.94 -16.75
CA ASN A 5 -6.39 -4.73 -17.53
C ASN A 5 -7.54 -3.90 -16.94
N GLU A 6 -7.95 -4.22 -15.71
CA GLU A 6 -8.88 -3.39 -14.95
C GLU A 6 -8.40 -1.93 -14.98
N PRO A 7 -9.21 -1.00 -15.52
CA PRO A 7 -8.84 0.40 -15.66
C PRO A 7 -8.37 1.01 -14.34
N THR A 8 -9.02 0.63 -13.24
CA THR A 8 -8.67 1.05 -11.87
C THR A 8 -7.28 0.58 -11.46
N LEU A 9 -6.97 -0.71 -11.64
CA LEU A 9 -5.65 -1.25 -11.30
C LEU A 9 -4.55 -0.64 -12.17
N THR A 10 -4.84 -0.38 -13.45
CA THR A 10 -3.91 0.29 -14.35
C THR A 10 -3.59 1.71 -13.89
N ARG A 11 -4.60 2.47 -13.45
CA ARG A 11 -4.41 3.81 -12.89
C ARG A 11 -3.56 3.79 -11.62
N ILE A 12 -3.82 2.83 -10.71
CA ILE A 12 -3.03 2.65 -9.49
C ILE A 12 -1.57 2.35 -9.82
N ARG A 13 -1.31 1.43 -10.76
CA ARG A 13 0.05 1.08 -11.19
C ARG A 13 0.79 2.28 -11.78
N LYS A 14 0.13 3.05 -12.66
CA LYS A 14 0.71 4.26 -13.25
C LYS A 14 1.02 5.33 -12.19
N ALA A 15 0.14 5.50 -11.20
CA ALA A 15 0.38 6.41 -10.09
C ALA A 15 1.62 5.98 -9.27
N ARG A 16 1.70 4.70 -8.89
CA ARG A 16 2.85 4.15 -8.17
C ARG A 16 4.16 4.29 -8.97
N GLN A 17 4.13 4.05 -10.27
CA GLN A 17 5.31 4.20 -11.13
C GLN A 17 5.83 5.64 -11.15
N ARG A 18 4.92 6.63 -11.26
CA ARG A 18 5.29 8.05 -11.22
C ARG A 18 5.89 8.44 -9.87
N ILE A 19 5.33 7.95 -8.76
CA ILE A 19 5.85 8.22 -7.41
C ILE A 19 7.22 7.57 -7.24
N SER A 20 7.36 6.31 -7.62
CA SER A 20 8.64 5.60 -7.56
C SER A 20 9.74 6.31 -8.35
N ALA A 21 9.44 6.83 -9.55
CA ALA A 21 10.38 7.63 -10.33
C ALA A 21 10.80 8.93 -9.62
N LYS A 22 9.88 9.63 -8.95
CA LYS A 22 10.20 10.82 -8.14
C LYS A 22 11.13 10.51 -6.96
N CYS A 23 11.02 9.31 -6.40
CA CYS A 23 11.90 8.83 -5.32
C CYS A 23 13.20 8.20 -5.84
N GLY A 24 13.50 8.26 -7.15
CA GLY A 24 14.68 7.64 -7.73
C GLY A 24 14.67 6.11 -7.66
N HIS A 25 13.48 5.50 -7.60
CA HIS A 25 13.27 4.07 -7.38
C HIS A 25 13.89 3.52 -6.08
N ASP A 26 14.22 4.40 -5.12
CA ASP A 26 14.73 4.02 -3.80
C ASP A 26 13.57 3.59 -2.89
N PRO A 27 13.57 2.34 -2.38
CA PRO A 27 12.49 1.83 -1.55
C PRO A 27 12.35 2.56 -0.21
N LEU A 28 13.45 3.04 0.39
CA LEU A 28 13.41 3.75 1.67
C LEU A 28 12.76 5.12 1.48
N LYS A 29 13.18 5.86 0.45
CA LYS A 29 12.57 7.16 0.10
C LYS A 29 11.11 7.02 -0.32
N LEU A 30 10.75 5.91 -0.96
CA LEU A 30 9.37 5.64 -1.32
C LEU A 30 8.47 5.46 -0.08
N VAL A 31 8.94 4.71 0.92
CA VAL A 31 8.22 4.53 2.18
C VAL A 31 8.10 5.85 2.92
N GLU A 32 9.19 6.61 3.05
CA GLU A 32 9.19 7.93 3.68
C GLU A 32 8.18 8.87 3.00
N HIS A 33 8.17 8.91 1.67
CA HIS A 33 7.20 9.69 0.90
C HIS A 33 5.76 9.30 1.23
N TYR A 34 5.45 8.01 1.33
CA TYR A 34 4.10 7.56 1.69
C TYR A 34 3.73 7.88 3.13
N ILE A 35 4.66 7.78 4.08
CA ILE A 35 4.42 8.18 5.47
C ILE A 35 4.02 9.66 5.53
N GLU A 36 4.77 10.53 4.86
CA GLU A 36 4.45 11.96 4.82
C GLU A 36 3.12 12.23 4.13
N PHE A 37 2.86 11.57 3.00
CA PHE A 37 1.59 11.68 2.29
C PHE A 37 0.40 11.23 3.15
N GLN A 38 0.56 10.19 3.96
CA GLN A 38 -0.48 9.69 4.85
C GLN A 38 -0.83 10.69 5.97
N LYS A 39 0.13 11.49 6.44
CA LYS A 39 -0.15 12.55 7.44
C LYS A 39 -1.15 13.58 6.92
N GLN A 40 -1.18 13.83 5.60
CA GLN A 40 -2.11 14.78 4.97
C GLN A 40 -3.53 14.22 4.83
N TYR A 41 -3.71 12.90 4.93
CA TYR A 41 -4.99 12.21 4.71
C TYR A 41 -5.30 11.22 5.85
N GLN A 42 -4.98 11.61 7.09
CA GLN A 42 -5.18 10.76 8.26
C GLN A 42 -6.63 10.30 8.42
N ASP A 43 -7.59 11.14 8.03
CA ASP A 43 -9.03 10.86 8.02
C ASP A 43 -9.44 9.68 7.11
N LYS A 44 -8.60 9.34 6.13
CA LYS A 44 -8.84 8.28 5.14
C LYS A 44 -8.06 7.01 5.42
N LEU A 45 -7.23 6.99 6.46
CA LEU A 45 -6.45 5.81 6.82
C LEU A 45 -7.38 4.74 7.39
N ILE A 46 -7.37 3.56 6.76
CA ILE A 46 -8.06 2.40 7.29
C ILE A 46 -7.27 1.93 8.51
N PRO A 47 -7.89 1.80 9.69
CA PRO A 47 -7.21 1.29 10.87
C PRO A 47 -6.66 -0.10 10.57
N PRO A 48 -5.49 -0.46 11.14
CA PRO A 48 -4.96 -1.80 10.95
C PRO A 48 -6.02 -2.83 11.35
N PRO A 49 -6.13 -3.95 10.62
CA PRO A 49 -7.03 -5.01 11.03
C PRO A 49 -6.67 -5.39 12.47
N GLN A 50 -7.66 -5.38 13.35
CA GLN A 50 -7.49 -5.88 14.71
C GLN A 50 -6.95 -7.29 14.58
N GLN A 51 -5.67 -7.49 14.92
CA GLN A 51 -5.09 -8.83 15.00
C GLN A 51 -5.99 -9.61 15.94
N ARG A 52 -6.81 -10.54 15.41
CA ARG A 52 -7.49 -11.52 16.25
C ARG A 52 -6.40 -12.35 16.89
N ARG A 53 -5.99 -11.99 18.10
CA ARG A 53 -5.26 -12.88 19.00
C ARG A 53 -6.24 -14.01 19.34
N GLY A 54 -6.24 -15.09 18.56
CA GLY A 54 -7.18 -16.19 18.76
C GLY A 54 -6.91 -17.45 17.95
N ASP A 55 -6.51 -17.35 16.69
CA ASP A 55 -6.65 -18.51 15.79
C ASP A 55 -5.38 -19.39 15.66
N ILE A 56 -4.40 -19.27 16.58
CA ILE A 56 -3.16 -20.09 16.56
C ILE A 56 -3.17 -21.23 17.59
N ALA A 57 -4.20 -21.38 18.43
CA ALA A 57 -4.23 -22.46 19.43
C ALA A 57 -5.45 -23.36 19.28
N SER A 58 -5.43 -24.28 18.32
CA SER A 58 -6.26 -25.49 18.29
C SER A 58 -5.85 -26.40 17.12
N ASP A 59 -4.63 -26.94 17.14
CA ASP A 59 -4.38 -28.23 16.48
C ASP A 59 -3.18 -28.91 17.14
N ARG A 60 -3.44 -29.60 18.25
CA ARG A 60 -2.62 -30.68 18.82
C ARG A 60 -3.41 -31.44 19.87
#